data_AF-A0A4U1BTM2-F1
#
_entry.id   AF-A0A4U1BTM2-F1
#
_cell.length_a   1.000
_cell.length_b   1.000
_cell.length_c   1.000
_cell.angle_alpha   90.00
_cell.angle_beta   90.00
_cell.angle_gamma   90.00
#
_symmetry.space_group_name_H-M   'P 1'
#
loop_
_entity.id
_entity.type
_entity.pdbx_description
1 polymer ?
#
loop_
_entity_poly.entity_id
_entity_poly.type
_entity_poly.pdbx_seq_one_letter_code
_entity_poly.pdbx_strand_id
1 'polypeptide(L)'
;MAATQHPYALYLVTDDHQSIEEMEWVVRQAVAGGVTAVQLREKHGDVRAFIDRAKILKQALLGSGVPLIINDRVDVALAVDADGVHLGQSDMPATLARRLIGPDKILGLSIETEQQLADCRQLPIDYIGLSAIFPTPTKTNTKTHWGLAGLAQAVKECSLPVVAIGGLTLNNVAQVAATGCAGVALVSAICHSDNPRLASKQLLDAFHRL
;
A
#
# COMPACT_ATOMS: atom_id res chain seq x y z
N MET A 1 -4.47 -25.16 -10.46
CA MET A 1 -4.64 -23.74 -10.85
C MET A 1 -3.86 -22.93 -9.84
N ALA A 2 -2.77 -22.26 -10.23
CA ALA A 2 -2.06 -21.39 -9.31
C ALA A 2 -3.04 -20.30 -8.88
N ALA A 3 -3.26 -20.14 -7.58
CA ALA A 3 -3.97 -18.97 -7.07
C ALA A 3 -3.25 -17.75 -7.64
N THR A 4 -3.93 -16.97 -8.48
CA THR A 4 -3.41 -15.70 -8.97
C THR A 4 -3.13 -14.85 -7.74
N GLN A 5 -1.85 -14.71 -7.40
CA GLN A 5 -1.43 -13.97 -6.23
C GLN A 5 -1.86 -12.51 -6.45
N HIS A 6 -2.76 -12.01 -5.61
CA HIS A 6 -3.19 -10.61 -5.69
C HIS A 6 -1.96 -9.70 -5.52
N PRO A 7 -1.87 -8.57 -6.25
CA PRO A 7 -0.73 -7.65 -6.11
C PRO A 7 -0.61 -7.08 -4.69
N TYR A 8 -1.62 -7.27 -3.85
CA TYR A 8 -1.70 -6.66 -2.52
C TYR A 8 -1.15 -7.53 -1.38
N ALA A 9 -0.80 -8.80 -1.61
CA ALA A 9 -0.44 -9.75 -0.54
C ALA A 9 0.61 -9.19 0.44
N LEU A 10 1.70 -8.63 -0.07
CA LEU A 10 2.69 -7.89 0.71
C LEU A 10 3.00 -6.56 0.02
N TYR A 11 2.47 -5.49 0.58
CA TYR A 11 2.48 -4.16 0.00
C TYR A 11 3.46 -3.25 0.75
N LEU A 12 4.59 -2.90 0.11
CA LEU A 12 5.54 -1.94 0.68
C LEU A 12 5.06 -0.50 0.44
N VAL A 13 5.02 0.30 1.50
CA VAL A 13 4.91 1.76 1.40
C VAL A 13 6.25 2.37 1.83
N THR A 14 6.85 3.19 0.97
CA THR A 14 8.18 3.77 1.24
C THR A 14 8.16 4.76 2.41
N ASP A 15 9.32 4.93 3.05
CA ASP A 15 9.55 5.99 4.02
C ASP A 15 10.19 7.20 3.30
N ASP A 16 9.56 8.37 3.43
CA ASP A 16 10.00 9.60 2.78
C ASP A 16 11.29 10.18 3.37
N HIS A 17 11.70 9.76 4.57
CA HIS A 17 12.94 10.18 5.19
C HIS A 17 14.20 9.50 4.62
N GLN A 18 14.03 8.41 3.86
CA GLN A 18 15.15 7.72 3.22
C GLN A 18 15.71 8.54 2.05
N SER A 19 17.03 8.50 1.87
CA SER A 19 17.65 8.99 0.63
C SER A 19 17.18 8.19 -0.59
N ILE A 20 17.46 8.69 -1.80
CA ILE A 20 17.07 8.01 -3.04
C ILE A 20 17.77 6.66 -3.14
N GLU A 21 19.06 6.61 -2.81
CA GLU A 21 19.89 5.41 -2.87
C GLU A 21 19.43 4.35 -1.87
N GLU A 22 19.12 4.75 -0.63
CA GLU A 22 18.59 3.85 0.40
C GLU A 22 17.20 3.32 0.00
N MET A 23 16.31 4.20 -0.45
CA MET A 23 14.96 3.83 -0.90
C MET A 23 15.03 2.83 -2.06
N GLU A 24 15.84 3.09 -3.09
CA GLU A 24 16.01 2.19 -4.21
C GLU A 24 16.55 0.82 -3.75
N TRP A 25 17.58 0.81 -2.91
CA TRP A 25 18.14 -0.42 -2.36
C TRP A 25 17.11 -1.23 -1.56
N VAL A 26 16.38 -0.59 -0.64
CA VAL A 26 15.33 -1.23 0.15
C VAL A 26 14.26 -1.83 -0.75
N VAL A 27 13.75 -1.08 -1.72
CA VAL A 27 12.71 -1.55 -2.64
C VAL A 27 13.18 -2.76 -3.43
N ARG A 28 14.40 -2.74 -3.99
CA ARG A 28 14.96 -3.88 -4.73
C ARG A 28 15.11 -5.12 -3.84
N GLN A 29 15.58 -4.96 -2.60
CA GLN A 29 15.70 -6.07 -1.66
C GLN A 29 14.34 -6.62 -1.24
N ALA A 30 13.36 -5.74 -1.00
CA ALA A 30 12.02 -6.13 -0.59
C ALA A 30 11.28 -6.90 -1.70
N VAL A 31 11.39 -6.45 -2.95
CA VAL A 31 10.88 -7.17 -4.13
C VAL A 31 11.54 -8.54 -4.27
N ALA A 32 12.86 -8.63 -4.12
CA ALA A 32 13.56 -9.92 -4.11
C ALA A 32 13.16 -10.82 -2.92
N GLY A 33 12.56 -10.26 -1.88
CA GLY A 33 12.00 -10.97 -0.73
C GLY A 33 10.52 -11.34 -0.88
N GLY A 34 9.84 -10.89 -1.94
CA GLY A 34 8.46 -11.25 -2.24
C GLY A 34 7.42 -10.13 -2.04
N VAL A 35 7.83 -8.86 -1.94
CA VAL A 35 6.88 -7.74 -2.05
C VAL A 35 6.13 -7.80 -3.38
N THR A 36 4.82 -7.63 -3.34
CA THR A 36 3.91 -7.78 -4.49
C THR A 36 3.36 -6.45 -5.01
N ALA A 37 3.50 -5.35 -4.26
CA ALA A 37 3.22 -3.98 -4.69
C ALA A 37 4.11 -2.98 -3.95
N VAL A 38 4.45 -1.86 -4.60
CA VAL A 38 5.24 -0.78 -3.99
C VAL A 38 4.50 0.55 -4.12
N GLN A 39 4.33 1.27 -3.02
CA GLN A 39 3.78 2.61 -2.99
C GLN A 39 4.88 3.61 -2.66
N LEU A 40 5.15 4.53 -3.57
CA LEU A 40 5.98 5.68 -3.27
C LEU A 40 5.16 6.74 -2.53
N ARG A 41 5.50 6.94 -1.27
CA ARG A 41 4.91 7.96 -0.42
C ARG A 41 5.92 9.06 -0.14
N GLU A 42 5.54 10.29 -0.49
CA GLU A 42 6.33 11.50 -0.28
C GLU A 42 5.44 12.57 0.34
N LYS A 43 5.67 12.93 1.62
CA LYS A 43 4.98 14.06 2.26
C LYS A 43 5.87 15.29 2.38
N HIS A 44 7.17 15.13 2.18
CA HIS A 44 8.17 16.17 2.34
C HIS A 44 8.86 16.44 0.99
N GLY A 45 9.38 17.65 0.79
CA GLY A 45 10.00 18.00 -0.49
C GLY A 45 9.01 18.43 -1.58
N ASP A 46 9.57 18.80 -2.73
CA ASP A 46 8.80 19.36 -3.84
C ASP A 46 8.38 18.29 -4.87
N VAL A 47 7.51 18.69 -5.79
CA VAL A 47 7.01 17.80 -6.85
C VAL A 47 8.12 17.28 -7.77
N ARG A 48 9.22 18.02 -7.97
CA ARG A 48 10.32 17.59 -8.85
C ARG A 48 11.07 16.43 -8.21
N ALA A 49 11.41 16.57 -6.93
CA ALA A 49 12.03 15.50 -6.16
C ALA A 49 11.16 14.24 -6.12
N PHE A 50 9.83 14.40 -5.95
CA PHE A 50 8.90 13.27 -6.01
C PHE A 50 8.92 12.57 -7.38
N ILE A 51 8.87 13.34 -8.49
CA ILE A 51 8.95 12.78 -9.85
C ILE A 51 10.28 12.02 -10.05
N ASP A 52 11.40 12.56 -9.57
CA ASP A 52 12.70 11.92 -9.74
C ASP A 52 12.78 10.60 -8.95
N ARG A 53 12.31 10.58 -7.70
CA ARG A 53 12.17 9.34 -6.90
C ARG A 53 11.27 8.31 -7.60
N ALA A 54 10.15 8.76 -8.15
CA ALA A 54 9.20 7.89 -8.84
C ALA A 54 9.81 7.27 -10.12
N LYS A 55 10.58 8.02 -10.89
CA LYS A 55 11.30 7.50 -12.08
C LYS A 55 12.33 6.43 -11.69
N ILE A 56 13.10 6.69 -10.63
CA ILE A 56 14.08 5.71 -10.12
C ILE A 56 13.37 4.41 -9.72
N LEU A 57 12.28 4.48 -8.97
CA LEU A 57 11.55 3.27 -8.58
C LEU A 57 10.88 2.57 -9.77
N LYS A 58 10.32 3.31 -10.73
CA LYS A 58 9.76 2.70 -11.95
C LYS A 58 10.82 1.91 -12.71
N GLN A 59 12.04 2.46 -12.82
CA GLN A 59 13.16 1.74 -13.42
C GLN A 59 13.61 0.55 -12.58
N ALA A 60 13.60 0.66 -11.25
CA ALA A 60 13.99 -0.43 -10.35
C ALA A 60 13.02 -1.62 -10.38
N LEU A 61 11.74 -1.36 -10.67
CA LEU A 61 10.67 -2.35 -10.74
C LEU A 61 10.46 -2.93 -12.15
N LEU A 62 11.13 -2.39 -13.17
CA LEU A 62 10.98 -2.86 -14.55
C LEU A 62 11.28 -4.35 -14.67
N GLY A 63 10.33 -5.10 -15.25
CA GLY A 63 10.45 -6.55 -15.44
C GLY A 63 10.18 -7.41 -14.20
N SER A 64 9.93 -6.81 -13.03
CA SER A 64 9.59 -7.55 -11.80
C SER A 64 8.12 -8.02 -11.74
N GLY A 65 7.23 -7.37 -12.50
CA GLY A 65 5.79 -7.56 -12.40
C GLY A 65 5.14 -6.92 -11.16
N VAL A 66 5.92 -6.22 -10.33
CA VAL A 66 5.44 -5.50 -9.14
C VAL A 66 5.02 -4.08 -9.54
N PRO A 67 3.74 -3.68 -9.34
CA PRO A 67 3.27 -2.36 -9.72
C PRO A 67 3.82 -1.27 -8.79
N LEU A 68 4.07 -0.10 -9.38
CA LEU A 68 4.35 1.15 -8.69
C LEU A 68 3.07 1.98 -8.53
N ILE A 69 2.71 2.26 -7.27
CA ILE A 69 1.59 3.11 -6.89
C ILE A 69 2.13 4.43 -6.34
N ILE A 70 1.59 5.56 -6.80
CA ILE A 70 1.95 6.88 -6.26
C ILE A 70 0.95 7.29 -5.19
N ASN A 71 1.43 7.73 -4.03
CA ASN A 71 0.57 8.23 -2.97
C ASN A 71 0.09 9.67 -3.27
N ASP A 72 -1.22 9.91 -3.13
CA ASP A 72 -1.99 11.16 -3.23
C ASP A 72 -1.94 11.92 -4.58
N ARG A 73 -0.78 11.92 -5.25
CA ARG A 73 -0.46 12.81 -6.38
C ARG A 73 -0.76 12.16 -7.73
N VAL A 74 -2.00 12.33 -8.19
CA VAL A 74 -2.47 11.88 -9.51
C VAL A 74 -1.62 12.46 -10.65
N ASP A 75 -1.21 13.72 -10.55
CA ASP A 75 -0.35 14.38 -11.54
C ASP A 75 1.04 13.76 -11.62
N VAL A 76 1.65 13.39 -10.49
CA VAL A 76 2.93 12.66 -10.47
C VAL A 76 2.77 11.26 -11.05
N ALA A 77 1.69 10.54 -10.72
CA ALA A 77 1.37 9.23 -11.29
C ALA A 77 1.29 9.28 -12.81
N LEU A 78 0.63 10.30 -13.38
CA LEU A 78 0.54 10.50 -14.82
C LEU A 78 1.89 10.90 -15.43
N ALA A 79 2.64 11.79 -14.79
CA ALA A 79 3.92 12.30 -15.30
C ALA A 79 4.99 11.20 -15.46
N VAL A 80 4.97 10.18 -14.61
CA VAL A 80 5.88 9.03 -14.67
C VAL A 80 5.23 7.78 -15.25
N ASP A 81 3.96 7.87 -15.65
CA ASP A 81 3.13 6.76 -16.11
C ASP A 81 3.14 5.56 -15.12
N ALA A 82 2.95 5.85 -13.84
CA ALA A 82 2.86 4.82 -12.80
C ALA A 82 1.68 3.85 -13.05
N ASP A 83 1.74 2.67 -12.44
CA ASP A 83 0.72 1.65 -12.57
C ASP A 83 -0.57 2.02 -11.84
N GLY A 84 -0.49 2.92 -10.86
CA GLY A 84 -1.66 3.42 -10.15
C GLY A 84 -1.40 4.54 -9.16
N VAL A 85 -2.46 4.90 -8.44
CA VAL A 85 -2.45 5.91 -7.37
C VAL A 85 -3.21 5.40 -6.14
N HIS A 86 -2.77 5.78 -4.96
CA HIS A 86 -3.51 5.57 -3.71
C HIS A 86 -3.86 6.91 -3.10
N LEU A 87 -5.13 7.13 -2.76
CA LEU A 87 -5.63 8.42 -2.28
C LEU A 87 -6.13 8.33 -0.84
N GLY A 88 -5.88 9.38 -0.08
CA GLY A 88 -6.56 9.69 1.17
C GLY A 88 -7.89 10.40 0.95
N GLN A 89 -8.64 10.54 2.05
CA GLN A 89 -9.99 11.14 2.04
C GLN A 89 -9.99 12.66 1.80
N SER A 90 -8.85 13.32 2.00
CA SER A 90 -8.67 14.76 1.75
C SER A 90 -8.05 15.08 0.39
N ASP A 91 -7.70 14.06 -0.39
CA ASP A 91 -7.00 14.23 -1.65
C ASP A 91 -8.00 14.41 -2.81
N MET A 92 -7.53 14.29 -4.05
CA MET A 92 -8.41 14.33 -5.22
C MET A 92 -9.55 13.31 -5.08
N PRO A 93 -10.82 13.68 -5.33
CA PRO A 93 -11.92 12.72 -5.31
C PRO A 93 -11.67 11.54 -6.25
N ALA A 94 -11.88 10.31 -5.77
CA ALA A 94 -11.63 9.08 -6.54
C ALA A 94 -12.34 9.06 -7.90
N THR A 95 -13.54 9.63 -8.00
CA THR A 95 -14.28 9.75 -9.26
C THR A 95 -13.57 10.63 -10.30
N LEU A 96 -12.92 11.71 -9.86
CA LEU A 96 -12.11 12.58 -10.73
C LEU A 96 -10.77 11.91 -11.06
N ALA A 97 -10.11 11.29 -10.08
CA ALA A 97 -8.88 10.56 -10.30
C ALA A 97 -9.07 9.46 -11.37
N ARG A 98 -10.14 8.65 -11.28
CA ARG A 98 -10.48 7.64 -12.28
C ARG A 98 -10.62 8.21 -13.69
N ARG A 99 -11.26 9.38 -13.84
CA ARG A 99 -11.42 10.03 -15.15
C ARG A 99 -10.07 10.44 -15.76
N LEU A 100 -9.09 10.79 -14.94
CA LEU A 100 -7.76 11.22 -15.40
C LEU A 100 -6.83 10.04 -15.70
N ILE A 101 -6.82 9.03 -14.83
CA ILE A 101 -5.89 7.89 -14.94
C ILE A 101 -6.40 6.79 -15.89
N GLY A 102 -7.67 6.85 -16.28
CA GLY A 102 -8.31 5.85 -17.14
C GLY A 102 -8.78 4.60 -16.39
N PRO A 103 -9.39 3.65 -17.09
CA PRO A 103 -9.97 2.45 -16.47
C PRO A 103 -8.93 1.43 -16.01
N ASP A 104 -7.73 1.43 -16.59
CA ASP A 104 -6.77 0.32 -16.44
C ASP A 104 -5.77 0.51 -15.30
N LYS A 105 -5.49 1.77 -14.90
CA LYS A 105 -4.56 2.05 -13.80
C LYS A 105 -5.22 1.75 -12.45
N ILE A 106 -4.42 1.23 -11.51
CA ILE A 106 -4.89 0.87 -10.17
C ILE A 106 -5.26 2.15 -9.39
N LEU A 107 -6.42 2.14 -8.73
CA LEU A 107 -6.86 3.21 -7.84
C LEU A 107 -7.23 2.66 -6.46
N GLY A 108 -6.41 2.99 -5.46
CA GLY A 108 -6.68 2.67 -4.06
C GLY A 108 -7.25 3.85 -3.30
N LEU A 109 -8.03 3.57 -2.25
CA LEU A 109 -8.55 4.59 -1.34
C LEU A 109 -8.34 4.19 0.12
N SER A 110 -7.84 5.11 0.95
CA SER A 110 -7.78 4.93 2.40
C SER A 110 -9.17 5.02 3.02
N ILE A 111 -9.50 4.09 3.92
CA ILE A 111 -10.74 4.06 4.70
C ILE A 111 -10.38 4.15 6.19
N GLU A 112 -11.02 5.08 6.88
CA GLU A 112 -10.75 5.43 8.28
C GLU A 112 -11.99 5.33 9.17
N THR A 113 -13.21 5.27 8.60
CA THR A 113 -14.48 5.19 9.33
C THR A 113 -15.47 4.20 8.68
N GLU A 114 -16.45 3.74 9.45
CA GLU A 114 -17.53 2.86 8.95
C GLU A 114 -18.35 3.51 7.83
N GLN A 115 -18.60 4.82 7.92
CA GLN A 115 -19.31 5.54 6.86
C GLN A 115 -18.53 5.51 5.55
N GLN A 116 -17.21 5.72 5.59
CA GLN A 116 -16.37 5.66 4.40
C GLN A 116 -16.34 4.25 3.81
N LEU A 117 -16.33 3.22 4.65
CA LEU A 117 -16.42 1.82 4.22
C LEU A 117 -17.75 1.53 3.51
N ALA A 118 -18.86 2.08 4.01
CA ALA A 118 -20.17 1.94 3.37
C ALA A 118 -20.21 2.66 2.01
N ASP A 119 -19.67 3.90 1.96
CA ASP A 119 -19.70 4.76 0.78
C ASP A 119 -18.77 4.26 -0.34
N CYS A 120 -17.66 3.58 -0.01
CA CYS A 120 -16.65 3.19 -0.99
C CYS A 120 -17.17 2.20 -2.04
N ARG A 121 -18.26 1.48 -1.75
CA ARG A 121 -18.89 0.53 -2.69
C ARG A 121 -19.39 1.17 -3.98
N GLN A 122 -19.66 2.46 -3.96
CA GLN A 122 -20.15 3.22 -5.13
C GLN A 122 -19.03 3.94 -5.87
N LEU A 123 -17.79 3.88 -5.37
CA LEU A 123 -16.65 4.59 -5.94
C LEU A 123 -15.93 3.72 -6.98
N PRO A 124 -15.34 4.34 -8.01
CA PRO A 124 -14.67 3.61 -9.09
C PRO A 124 -13.21 3.24 -8.71
N ILE A 125 -13.05 2.55 -7.58
CA ILE A 125 -11.76 2.18 -6.97
C ILE A 125 -11.56 0.66 -7.03
N ASP A 126 -10.31 0.21 -6.99
CA ASP A 126 -9.92 -1.19 -7.19
C ASP A 126 -9.59 -1.92 -5.89
N TYR A 127 -9.23 -1.18 -4.84
CA TYR A 127 -8.99 -1.73 -3.50
C TYR A 127 -9.13 -0.64 -2.43
N ILE A 128 -9.26 -1.06 -1.17
CA ILE A 128 -9.22 -0.15 -0.02
C ILE A 128 -8.03 -0.43 0.90
N GLY A 129 -7.45 0.63 1.45
CA GLY A 129 -6.50 0.56 2.56
C GLY A 129 -7.22 0.86 3.87
N LEU A 130 -7.45 -0.15 4.71
CA LEU A 130 -8.14 0.03 5.99
C LEU A 130 -7.12 0.44 7.07
N SER A 131 -7.25 1.66 7.59
CA SER A 131 -6.25 2.25 8.49
C SER A 131 -6.87 2.94 9.72
N ALA A 132 -6.25 2.89 10.90
CA ALA A 132 -5.15 1.99 11.28
C ALA A 132 -5.68 0.72 11.97
N ILE A 133 -5.02 -0.42 11.74
CA ILE A 133 -5.37 -1.67 12.46
C ILE A 133 -4.83 -1.62 13.89
N PHE A 134 -3.55 -1.27 14.07
CA PHE A 134 -2.91 -1.08 15.36
C PHE A 134 -2.33 0.35 15.47
N PRO A 135 -2.03 0.84 16.70
CA PRO A 135 -1.31 2.09 16.88
C PRO A 135 0.04 2.10 16.15
N THR A 136 0.42 3.23 15.55
CA THR A 136 1.69 3.38 14.82
C THR A 136 2.21 4.82 14.88
N PRO A 137 3.54 5.03 14.95
CA PRO A 137 4.12 6.37 14.88
C PRO A 137 4.13 6.99 13.47
N THR A 138 3.92 6.21 12.40
CA THR A 138 4.07 6.67 11.01
C THR A 138 2.95 7.61 10.54
N LYS A 139 1.73 7.46 11.07
CA LYS A 139 0.59 8.34 10.78
C LYS A 139 -0.14 8.63 12.09
N THR A 140 -0.02 9.87 12.57
CA THR A 140 -0.54 10.29 13.88
C THR A 140 -1.97 10.83 13.86
N ASN A 141 -2.51 11.13 12.67
CA ASN A 141 -3.85 11.74 12.51
C ASN A 141 -5.00 10.71 12.40
N THR A 142 -4.85 9.50 12.94
CA THR A 142 -5.86 8.44 12.83
C THR A 142 -7.08 8.70 13.70
N LYS A 143 -8.27 8.62 13.09
CA LYS A 143 -9.56 8.83 13.75
C LYS A 143 -10.08 7.60 14.48
N THR A 144 -9.74 6.40 14.00
CA THR A 144 -10.25 5.13 14.53
C THR A 144 -9.17 4.05 14.45
N HIS A 145 -9.10 3.21 15.49
CA HIS A 145 -8.33 1.97 15.46
C HIS A 145 -9.31 0.81 15.26
N TRP A 146 -9.24 0.18 14.09
CA TRP A 146 -10.17 -0.87 13.70
C TRP A 146 -9.93 -2.18 14.47
N GLY A 147 -8.67 -2.44 14.82
CA GLY A 147 -8.26 -3.72 15.38
C GLY A 147 -8.59 -4.91 14.47
N LEU A 148 -8.41 -6.12 14.98
CA LEU A 148 -8.68 -7.35 14.23
C LEU A 148 -10.18 -7.57 13.98
N ALA A 149 -11.03 -7.24 14.96
CA ALA A 149 -12.48 -7.40 14.84
C ALA A 149 -13.07 -6.49 13.76
N GLY A 150 -12.69 -5.19 13.76
CA GLY A 150 -13.13 -4.24 12.75
C GLY A 150 -12.61 -4.60 11.36
N LEU A 151 -11.36 -5.07 11.25
CA LEU A 151 -10.83 -5.58 9.97
C LEU A 151 -11.62 -6.78 9.46
N ALA A 152 -11.88 -7.78 10.31
CA ALA A 152 -12.64 -8.97 9.92
C ALA A 152 -14.08 -8.63 9.51
N GLN A 153 -14.69 -7.62 10.12
CA GLN A 153 -15.99 -7.10 9.71
C GLN A 153 -15.91 -6.39 8.35
N ALA A 154 -14.93 -5.51 8.15
CA ALA A 154 -14.74 -4.81 6.89
C ALA A 154 -14.49 -5.76 5.72
N VAL A 155 -13.71 -6.83 5.93
CA VAL A 155 -13.49 -7.89 4.92
C VAL A 155 -14.79 -8.58 4.52
N LYS A 156 -15.71 -8.83 5.46
CA LYS A 156 -17.01 -9.45 5.16
C LYS A 156 -17.96 -8.51 4.41
N GLU A 157 -17.86 -7.21 4.70
CA GLU A 157 -18.78 -6.20 4.17
C GLU A 157 -18.31 -5.60 2.84
N CYS A 158 -17.00 -5.57 2.58
CA CYS A 158 -16.44 -4.98 1.37
C CYS A 158 -16.27 -6.04 0.27
N SER A 159 -16.83 -5.79 -0.91
CA SER A 159 -16.59 -6.65 -2.08
C SER A 159 -15.25 -6.40 -2.76
N LEU A 160 -14.56 -5.31 -2.42
CA LEU A 160 -13.24 -4.97 -2.94
C LEU A 160 -12.15 -5.61 -2.07
N PRO A 161 -10.95 -5.87 -2.63
CA PRO A 161 -9.78 -6.23 -1.86
C PRO A 161 -9.51 -5.24 -0.72
N VAL A 162 -9.46 -5.76 0.51
CA VAL A 162 -9.13 -4.99 1.72
C VAL A 162 -7.67 -5.21 2.06
N VAL A 163 -6.88 -4.13 2.08
CA VAL A 163 -5.48 -4.14 2.51
C VAL A 163 -5.38 -3.52 3.89
N ALA A 164 -4.90 -4.28 4.86
CA ALA A 164 -4.69 -3.82 6.23
C ALA A 164 -3.42 -2.95 6.32
N ILE A 165 -3.49 -1.82 7.01
CA ILE A 165 -2.31 -0.97 7.27
C ILE A 165 -2.34 -0.37 8.68
N GLY A 166 -1.16 -0.12 9.24
CA GLY A 166 -0.98 0.57 10.51
C GLY A 166 -0.55 -0.37 11.64
N GLY A 167 0.70 -0.20 12.10
CA GLY A 167 1.27 -0.94 13.23
C GLY A 167 1.51 -2.43 12.97
N LEU A 168 1.65 -2.82 11.71
CA LEU A 168 1.93 -4.20 11.31
C LEU A 168 3.41 -4.55 11.49
N THR A 169 3.65 -5.74 12.03
CA THR A 169 4.99 -6.30 12.30
C THR A 169 4.95 -7.81 12.07
N LEU A 170 6.11 -8.46 12.08
CA LEU A 170 6.19 -9.92 11.98
C LEU A 170 5.40 -10.64 13.09
N ASN A 171 5.26 -10.02 14.27
CA ASN A 171 4.60 -10.62 15.42
C ASN A 171 3.06 -10.65 15.31
N ASN A 172 2.46 -9.79 14.47
CA ASN A 172 0.99 -9.68 14.38
C ASN A 172 0.44 -9.94 12.96
N VAL A 173 1.29 -10.04 11.94
CA VAL A 173 0.84 -10.23 10.54
C VAL A 173 -0.01 -11.49 10.34
N ALA A 174 0.29 -12.58 11.04
CA ALA A 174 -0.48 -13.82 10.95
C ALA A 174 -1.92 -13.67 11.50
N GLN A 175 -2.09 -12.86 12.56
CA GLN A 175 -3.41 -12.57 13.12
C GLN A 175 -4.24 -11.71 12.16
N VAL A 176 -3.59 -10.81 11.44
CA VAL A 176 -4.21 -9.97 10.41
C VAL A 176 -4.60 -10.80 9.19
N ALA A 177 -3.73 -11.70 8.74
CA ALA A 177 -4.05 -12.64 7.67
C ALA A 177 -5.29 -13.48 8.00
N ALA A 178 -5.46 -13.89 9.27
CA ALA A 178 -6.59 -14.71 9.72
C ALA A 178 -7.96 -14.02 9.61
N THR A 179 -7.98 -12.70 9.38
CA THR A 179 -9.21 -11.95 9.10
C THR A 179 -9.73 -12.15 7.68
N GLY A 180 -8.93 -12.74 6.78
CA GLY A 180 -9.25 -12.91 5.36
C GLY A 180 -9.00 -11.68 4.49
N CYS A 181 -8.28 -10.67 5.01
CA CYS A 181 -7.89 -9.52 4.21
C CYS A 181 -7.04 -9.93 2.99
N ALA A 182 -7.12 -9.16 1.91
CA ALA A 182 -6.43 -9.48 0.66
C ALA A 182 -4.92 -9.21 0.72
N GLY A 183 -4.47 -8.47 1.74
CA GLY A 183 -3.08 -8.03 1.83
C GLY A 183 -2.76 -7.21 3.06
N VAL A 184 -1.47 -7.03 3.29
CA VAL A 184 -0.92 -6.17 4.35
C VAL A 184 0.02 -5.14 3.77
N ALA A 185 -0.18 -3.87 4.14
CA ALA A 185 0.73 -2.79 3.81
C ALA A 185 1.62 -2.41 4.98
N LEU A 186 2.93 -2.33 4.75
CA LEU A 186 3.94 -2.09 5.77
C LEU A 186 4.92 -1.00 5.34
N VAL A 187 5.43 -0.26 6.32
CA VAL A 187 6.47 0.77 6.16
C VAL A 187 7.72 0.35 6.93
N SER A 188 7.76 0.65 8.22
CA SER A 188 8.96 0.47 9.07
C SER A 188 9.44 -0.97 9.19
N ALA A 189 8.53 -1.94 9.20
CA ALA A 189 8.87 -3.37 9.29
C ALA A 189 9.78 -3.86 8.13
N ILE A 190 9.81 -3.13 7.01
CA ILE A 190 10.69 -3.40 5.87
C ILE A 190 11.72 -2.28 5.72
N CYS A 191 11.30 -1.02 5.69
CA CYS A 191 12.18 0.12 5.43
C CYS A 191 13.27 0.31 6.49
N HIS A 192 13.02 -0.07 7.75
CA HIS A 192 13.96 0.09 8.86
C HIS A 192 14.65 -1.24 9.24
N SER A 193 14.54 -2.26 8.39
CA SER A 193 15.23 -3.53 8.60
C SER A 193 16.65 -3.47 8.04
N ASP A 194 17.62 -4.02 8.79
CA ASP A 194 18.99 -4.25 8.29
C ASP A 194 19.02 -5.24 7.10
N ASN A 195 17.97 -6.06 6.94
CA ASN A 195 17.84 -7.00 5.83
C ASN A 195 16.40 -6.99 5.27
N PRO A 196 16.05 -6.02 4.41
CA PRO A 196 14.70 -5.87 3.87
C PRO A 196 14.22 -7.09 3.09
N ARG A 197 15.13 -7.82 2.45
CA ARG A 197 14.83 -9.07 1.73
C ARG A 197 14.33 -10.15 2.68
N LEU A 198 15.07 -10.40 3.76
CA LEU A 198 14.69 -11.40 4.75
C LEU A 198 13.40 -11.01 5.47
N ALA A 199 13.27 -9.73 5.86
CA ALA A 199 12.07 -9.21 6.50
C ALA A 199 10.83 -9.42 5.60
N SER A 200 10.92 -9.04 4.33
CA SER A 200 9.83 -9.21 3.36
C SER A 200 9.45 -10.69 3.19
N LYS A 201 10.45 -11.59 3.08
CA LYS A 201 10.20 -13.02 3.00
C LYS A 201 9.47 -13.55 4.23
N GLN A 202 9.94 -13.20 5.42
CA GLN A 202 9.33 -13.65 6.67
C GLN A 202 7.90 -13.13 6.84
N LEU A 203 7.65 -11.88 6.45
CA LEU A 203 6.31 -11.27 6.48
C LEU A 203 5.36 -11.97 5.50
N LEU A 204 5.79 -12.21 4.25
CA LEU A 204 4.98 -12.91 3.25
C LEU A 204 4.69 -14.35 3.68
N ASP A 205 5.72 -15.07 4.15
CA ASP A 205 5.56 -16.45 4.65
C ASP A 205 4.61 -16.50 5.85
N ALA A 206 4.62 -15.49 6.74
CA ALA A 206 3.71 -15.41 7.87
C ALA A 206 2.28 -15.01 7.44
N PHE A 207 2.13 -14.20 6.40
CA PHE A 207 0.83 -13.84 5.84
C PHE A 207 0.12 -15.02 5.15
N HIS A 208 0.86 -15.92 4.49
CA HIS A 208 0.28 -17.08 3.79
C HIS A 208 0.07 -18.33 4.67
N ARG A 209 0.41 -18.32 5.96
CA ARG A 209 0.43 -19.52 6.82
C ARG A 209 -0.95 -20.04 7.28
N LEU A 210 -2.02 -19.79 6.53
CA LEU A 210 -3.41 -20.14 6.87
C LEU A 210 -4.00 -21.09 5.83
#